data_AF-A0AAV0NII5-F1
#
_entry.id   AF-A0AAV0NII5-F1
#
_cell.length_a   1.000
_cell.length_b   1.000
_cell.length_c   1.000
_cell.angle_alpha   90.00
_cell.angle_beta   90.00
_cell.angle_gamma   90.00
#
_symmetry.space_group_name_H-M   'P 1'
#
loop_
_entity.id
_entity.type
_entity.pdbx_description
1 polymer ?
#
loop_
_entity_poly.entity_id
_entity_poly.type
_entity_poly.pdbx_seq_one_letter_code
_entity_poly.pdbx_strand_id
1 'polypeptide(L)' 'MVLGNQSLDEKLRGVQYAFDMEMMVSLTGKERTEEEFAKLFFDAGFSSYHINPILGTRALIQVYP' A
#
# COMPACT_ATOMS: atom_id res chain seq x y z
N MET A 1 -2.15 -3.03 -2.05
CA MET A 1 -2.77 -1.85 -1.42
C MET A 1 -1.68 -1.11 -0.65
N VAL A 2 -1.89 0.14 -0.21
CA VAL A 2 -0.96 0.82 0.70
C VAL A 2 -1.71 1.15 1.99
N LEU A 3 -1.33 0.50 3.08
CA LEU A 3 -1.99 0.67 4.37
C LEU A 3 -1.75 2.08 4.91
N GLY A 4 -2.81 2.69 5.45
CA GLY A 4 -2.72 3.98 6.12
C GLY A 4 -2.53 5.18 5.19
N ASN A 5 -2.69 5.02 3.87
CA ASN A 5 -2.59 6.16 2.97
C ASN A 5 -3.72 7.18 3.23
N GLN A 6 -3.38 8.47 3.20
CA GLN A 6 -4.24 9.57 3.67
C GLN A 6 -5.35 9.96 2.69
N SER A 7 -5.38 9.33 1.51
CA SER A 7 -6.24 9.74 0.40
C SER A 7 -7.61 9.03 0.33
N LEU A 8 -7.89 8.11 1.25
CA LEU A 8 -9.13 7.33 1.23
C LEU A 8 -10.16 7.83 2.25
N ASP A 9 -11.43 7.83 1.84
CA ASP A 9 -12.58 8.03 2.74
C ASP A 9 -12.47 7.15 3.99
N GLU A 10 -12.87 7.69 5.14
CA GLU A 10 -12.79 6.99 6.43
C GLU A 10 -13.47 5.61 6.42
N LYS A 11 -14.55 5.47 5.62
CA LYS A 11 -15.26 4.19 5.43
C LYS A 11 -14.41 3.12 4.75
N LEU A 12 -13.56 3.51 3.81
CA LEU A 12 -12.71 2.57 3.08
C LEU A 12 -11.52 2.08 3.92
N ARG A 13 -11.12 2.83 4.96
CA ARG A 13 -10.09 2.40 5.91
C ARG A 13 -10.44 1.08 6.60
N GLY A 14 -11.71 0.89 6.99
CA GLY A 14 -12.17 -0.38 7.56
C GLY A 14 -12.04 -1.55 6.58
N VAL A 15 -12.32 -1.31 5.30
CA VAL A 15 -12.18 -2.31 4.24
C VAL A 15 -10.71 -2.66 3.98
N GLN A 16 -9.80 -1.69 4.05
CA GLN A 16 -8.36 -1.94 3.93
C GLN A 16 -7.86 -2.89 5.02
N TYR A 17 -8.21 -2.64 6.27
CA TYR A 17 -7.81 -3.51 7.38
C TYR A 17 -8.47 -4.88 7.34
N ALA A 18 -9.75 -4.96 6.93
CA ALA A 18 -10.42 -6.25 6.73
C ALA A 18 -9.71 -7.09 5.66
N PHE A 19 -9.30 -6.44 4.56
CA PHE A 19 -8.55 -7.11 3.50
C PHE A 19 -7.14 -7.53 3.95
N ASP A 20 -6.42 -6.70 4.72
CA ASP A 20 -5.12 -7.08 5.28
C ASP A 20 -5.23 -8.32 6.19
N MET A 21 -6.27 -8.39 7.04
CA MET A 21 -6.56 -9.59 7.82
C MET A 21 -6.87 -10.82 6.94
N GLU A 22 -7.65 -10.64 5.87
CA GLU A 22 -7.92 -11.71 4.91
C GLU A 22 -6.63 -12.23 4.24
N MET A 23 -5.72 -11.33 3.86
CA MET A 23 -4.43 -11.70 3.26
C MET A 23 -3.53 -12.45 4.25
N MET A 24 -3.54 -12.04 5.52
CA MET A 24 -2.79 -12.74 6.59
C MET A 24 -3.30 -14.18 6.78
N VAL A 25 -4.62 -14.37 6.82
CA VAL A 25 -5.22 -15.69 7.04
C VAL A 25 -5.11 -16.59 5.81
N SER A 26 -5.37 -16.05 4.63
CA SER A 26 -5.53 -16.86 3.41
C SER A 26 -4.22 -17.12 2.68
N LEU A 27 -3.28 -16.15 2.74
CA LEU A 27 -2.06 -16.16 1.94
C LEU A 27 -0.78 -16.03 2.78
N THR A 28 -0.89 -15.93 4.10
CA THR A 28 0.25 -15.56 4.98
C THR A 28 0.92 -14.25 4.52
N GLY A 29 0.15 -13.41 3.82
CA GLY A 29 0.59 -12.13 3.28
C GLY A 29 0.24 -10.98 4.23
N LYS A 30 0.86 -9.83 4.02
CA LYS A 30 0.55 -8.59 4.73
C LYS A 30 0.62 -7.45 3.72
N GLU A 31 -0.37 -6.57 3.72
CA GLU A 31 -0.31 -5.32 2.98
C GLU A 31 0.75 -4.40 3.62
N ARG A 32 1.44 -3.60 2.81
CA ARG A 32 2.53 -2.73 3.30
C ARG A 32 2.06 -1.30 3.51
N THR A 33 2.66 -0.62 4.48
CA THR A 33 2.52 0.84 4.61
C THR A 33 3.35 1.57 3.55
N GLU A 34 3.12 2.87 3.40
CA GLU A 34 3.93 3.68 2.49
C GLU A 34 5.41 3.69 2.89
N GLU A 35 5.71 3.73 4.19
CA GLU A 35 7.08 3.74 4.70
C GLU A 35 7.80 2.41 4.42
N GLU A 36 7.11 1.27 4.56
CA GLU A 36 7.64 -0.05 4.23
C GLU A 36 7.95 -0.16 2.73
N PHE A 37 7.10 0.41 1.87
CA PHE A 37 7.34 0.49 0.42
C PHE A 37 8.49 1.45 0.08
N ALA A 38 8.51 2.65 0.67
CA ALA A 38 9.56 3.64 0.46
C ALA A 38 10.94 3.07 0.79
N LYS A 39 11.07 2.41 1.95
CA LYS A 39 12.30 1.71 2.33
C LYS A 39 12.70 0.67 1.29
N LEU A 40 11.76 -0.17 0.85
CA LEU A 40 12.02 -1.20 -0.16
C LEU A 40 12.52 -0.60 -1.50
N PHE A 41 11.93 0.52 -1.95
CA PHE A 41 12.31 1.16 -3.21
C PHE A 41 13.70 1.81 -3.11
N PHE A 42 13.98 2.54 -2.03
CA PHE A 42 15.30 3.15 -1.84
C PHE A 42 16.40 2.10 -1.63
N ASP A 43 16.12 1.02 -0.88
CA ASP A 43 17.06 -0.10 -0.71
C ASP A 43 17.35 -0.81 -2.05
N ALA A 44 16.38 -0.82 -2.98
CA ALA A 44 16.53 -1.37 -4.32
C ALA A 44 17.23 -0.41 -5.32
N GLY A 45 17.55 0.82 -4.89
CA GLY A 45 18.29 1.80 -5.70
C GLY A 45 17.44 2.71 -6.58
N PHE A 46 16.12 2.78 -6.36
CA PHE A 46 15.26 3.76 -7.02
C PHE A 46 15.42 5.16 -6.38
N SER A 47 15.39 6.21 -7.20
CA SER A 47 15.55 7.60 -6.74
C SER A 47 14.29 8.21 -6.14
N SER A 48 13.10 7.77 -6.59
CA SER A 48 11.83 8.33 -6.16
C SER A 48 10.65 7.41 -6.50
N TYR A 49 9.50 7.70 -5.90
CA TYR A 49 8.26 7.00 -6.18
C TYR A 49 7.05 7.94 -6.08
N HIS A 50 5.94 7.53 -6.69
CA HIS A 50 4.66 8.21 -6.59
C HIS A 50 3.53 7.19 -6.40
N ILE A 51 2.72 7.38 -5.36
CA ILE A 51 1.56 6.53 -5.05
C ILE A 51 0.30 7.26 -5.47
N ASN A 52 -0.47 6.64 -6.38
CA ASN A 52 -1.75 7.15 -6.83
C ASN A 52 -2.88 6.21 -6.36
N PRO A 53 -3.76 6.64 -5.44
CA PRO A 53 -4.90 5.85 -4.97
C PRO A 53 -5.92 5.67 -6.11
N ILE A 54 -6.11 4.44 -6.57
CA ILE A 54 -7.02 4.12 -7.67
C ILE A 54 -7.86 2.88 -7.31
N LEU A 55 -9.03 2.75 -7.93
CA LEU A 55 -9.89 1.57 -7.76
C LEU A 55 -10.31 1.33 -6.29
N GLY A 56 -10.73 2.39 -5.60
CA GLY A 56 -11.19 2.31 -4.21
C GLY A 56 -10.04 2.10 -3.25
N THR A 57 -9.81 0.86 -2.78
CA THR A 57 -8.78 0.53 -1.77
C THR A 57 -7.41 0.20 -2.35
N ARG A 58 -7.26 0.17 -3.67
CA ARG A 58 -5.97 -0.13 -4.33
C ARG A 58 -5.18 1.15 -4.57
N ALA A 59 -3.92 0.98 -4.97
CA ALA A 59 -3.06 2.08 -5.36
C ALA A 59 -2.15 1.63 -6.50
N LEU A 60 -1.90 2.53 -7.43
CA LEU A 60 -0.85 2.41 -8.44
C LEU A 60 0.41 3.03 -7.88
N ILE A 61 1.49 2.26 -7.85
CA ILE A 61 2.79 2.73 -7.40
C ILE A 61 3.70 2.85 -8.62
N GLN A 62 4.18 4.06 -8.88
CA GLN A 62 5.17 4.35 -9.89
C GLN A 62 6.52 4.54 -9.20
N VAL A 63 7.55 3.83 -9.66
CA VAL A 63 8.92 3.93 -9.13
C VAL A 63 9.85 4.37 -10.25
N TYR A 64 10.80 5.26 -9.94
CA TYR A 64 11.69 5.89 -10.91
C TYR A 64 13.15 5.58 -10.58
N PRO A 65 14.00 5.27 -11.58
CA PRO A 65 15.43 5.05 -11.37
C PRO A 65 16.10 6.20 -10.64
#